data_AF-A0A7J4L7R0-F1
#
_entry.id   AF-A0A7J4L7R0-F1
#
_cell.length_a   1.000
_cell.length_b   1.000
_cell.length_c   1.000
_cell.angle_alpha   90.00
_cell.angle_beta   90.00
_cell.angle_gamma   90.00
#
_symmetry.space_group_name_H-M   'P 1'
#
loop_
_entity.id
_entity.type
_entity.pdbx_description
1 polymer ?
#
loop_
_entity_poly.entity_id
_entity_poly.type
_entity_poly.pdbx_seq_one_letter_code
_entity_poly.pdbx_strand_id
1 'polypeptide(L)'
;MISLVLTVLGIVVLLAASYTDFKKREVPDWISYGFVFAALGTRLLYSIYSRQINFFIFGLIGFAAMFLLANILYYAKQWGGGDAKILMGMGAVFGLNIFNPSSYFVFGIFFA
;
A
#
# COMPACT_ATOMS: atom_id res chain seq x y z
N MET A 1 13.37 7.92 -8.44
CA MET A 1 12.50 7.83 -9.64
C MET A 1 11.34 6.87 -9.38
N ILE A 2 11.58 5.57 -9.13
CA ILE A 2 10.49 4.61 -8.84
C ILE A 2 9.64 4.98 -7.61
N SER A 3 10.28 5.51 -6.56
CA SER A 3 9.59 6.00 -5.36
C SER A 3 8.58 7.09 -5.70
N LEU A 4 8.94 8.05 -6.56
CA LEU A 4 8.05 9.13 -6.98
C LEU A 4 6.84 8.59 -7.74
N VAL A 5 7.05 7.64 -8.66
CA VAL A 5 5.95 6.99 -9.41
C VAL A 5 4.98 6.31 -8.45
N LEU A 6 5.50 5.54 -7.49
CA LEU A 6 4.69 4.84 -6.48
C LEU A 6 3.94 5.83 -5.57
N THR A 7 4.57 6.92 -5.16
CA THR A 7 3.93 7.96 -4.35
C THR A 7 2.81 8.68 -5.11
N VAL A 8 3.03 9.04 -6.37
CA VAL A 8 1.99 9.65 -7.22
C VAL A 8 0.82 8.68 -7.40
N LEU A 9 1.12 7.40 -7.65
CA LEU A 9 0.11 6.36 -7.76
C LEU A 9 -0.72 6.24 -6.47
N GLY A 10 -0.07 6.24 -5.30
CA GLY A 10 -0.74 6.25 -4.00
C GLY A 10 -1.63 7.47 -3.80
N ILE A 11 -1.15 8.68 -4.11
CA ILE A 11 -1.93 9.92 -3.99
C ILE A 11 -3.16 9.88 -4.89
N VAL A 12 -3.00 9.48 -6.16
CA VAL A 12 -4.12 9.37 -7.11
C VAL A 12 -5.18 8.40 -6.62
N VAL A 13 -4.77 7.23 -6.11
CA VAL A 13 -5.70 6.24 -5.57
C VAL A 13 -6.38 6.75 -4.29
N LEU A 14 -5.67 7.41 -3.39
CA LEU A 14 -6.27 7.99 -2.19
C LEU A 14 -7.30 9.06 -2.54
N LEU A 15 -7.00 9.95 -3.49
CA LEU A 15 -7.96 10.94 -3.97
C LEU A 15 -9.18 10.29 -4.63
N ALA A 16 -8.96 9.26 -5.44
CA ALA A 16 -10.05 8.50 -6.06
C ALA A 16 -10.91 7.78 -5.01
N ALA A 17 -10.28 7.16 -4.01
CA ALA A 17 -10.94 6.48 -2.90
C ALA A 17 -11.76 7.47 -2.06
N SER A 18 -11.19 8.60 -1.66
CA SER A 18 -11.91 9.66 -0.93
C SER A 18 -13.06 10.20 -1.76
N TYR A 19 -12.88 10.45 -3.06
CA TYR A 19 -13.97 10.90 -3.93
C TYR A 19 -15.11 9.88 -4.00
N THR A 20 -14.79 8.58 -4.14
CA THR A 20 -15.81 7.52 -4.13
C THR A 20 -16.48 7.35 -2.78
N ASP A 21 -15.73 7.51 -1.69
CA ASP A 21 -16.25 7.43 -0.33
C ASP A 21 -17.26 8.55 -0.05
N PHE A 22 -16.95 9.80 -0.42
CA PHE A 22 -17.89 10.91 -0.31
C PHE A 22 -19.18 10.71 -1.14
N LYS A 23 -19.08 10.03 -2.29
CA LYS A 23 -20.20 9.89 -3.23
C LYS A 23 -21.08 8.67 -2.96
N LYS A 24 -20.48 7.54 -2.57
CA LYS A 24 -21.15 6.23 -2.45
C LYS A 24 -21.05 5.63 -1.05
N ARG A 25 -20.29 6.25 -0.14
CA ARG A 25 -19.96 5.75 1.21
C ARG A 25 -19.24 4.39 1.23
N GLU A 26 -18.76 3.95 0.08
CA GLU A 26 -18.03 2.70 -0.08
C GLU A 26 -16.97 2.87 -1.16
N VAL A 27 -15.75 2.44 -0.85
CA VAL A 27 -14.67 2.32 -1.83
C VAL A 27 -14.87 1.02 -2.60
N PRO A 28 -15.01 1.07 -3.94
CA PRO A 28 -15.33 -0.11 -4.69
C PRO A 28 -14.09 -1.00 -4.93
N ASP A 29 -14.28 -2.31 -4.86
CA ASP A 29 -13.21 -3.31 -4.76
C ASP A 29 -12.16 -3.28 -5.88
N TRP A 30 -12.57 -3.02 -7.12
CA TRP A 30 -11.69 -2.83 -8.27
C TRP A 30 -10.63 -1.73 -8.08
N ILE A 31 -10.94 -0.66 -7.33
CA ILE A 31 -9.95 0.38 -7.01
C ILE A 31 -8.93 -0.19 -6.01
N SER A 32 -9.39 -0.84 -4.95
CA SER A 32 -8.51 -1.36 -3.90
C SER A 32 -7.62 -2.51 -4.39
N TYR A 33 -8.19 -3.50 -5.07
CA TYR A 33 -7.40 -4.60 -5.65
C TYR A 33 -6.53 -4.10 -6.80
N GLY A 34 -7.06 -3.22 -7.66
CA GLY A 34 -6.29 -2.60 -8.73
C GLY A 34 -5.07 -1.85 -8.19
N PHE A 35 -5.20 -1.17 -7.06
CA PHE A 35 -4.09 -0.49 -6.40
C PHE A 35 -3.01 -1.45 -5.91
N VAL A 36 -3.38 -2.55 -5.24
CA VAL A 36 -2.43 -3.58 -4.79
C VAL A 36 -1.67 -4.17 -5.98
N PHE A 37 -2.38 -4.57 -7.03
CA PHE A 37 -1.76 -5.14 -8.23
C PHE A 37 -0.87 -4.12 -8.95
N ALA A 38 -1.29 -2.86 -9.05
CA ALA A 38 -0.49 -1.81 -9.68
C ALA A 38 0.79 -1.52 -8.88
N ALA A 39 0.72 -1.45 -7.55
CA ALA A 39 1.88 -1.20 -6.70
C ALA A 39 2.89 -2.37 -6.71
N LEU A 40 2.43 -3.61 -6.59
CA LEU A 40 3.31 -4.78 -6.66
C LEU A 40 3.82 -5.02 -8.09
N GLY A 41 2.97 -4.83 -9.10
CA GLY A 41 3.33 -4.99 -10.51
C GLY A 41 4.39 -3.98 -10.95
N THR A 42 4.25 -2.71 -10.58
CA THR A 42 5.27 -1.68 -10.87
C THR A 42 6.61 -1.99 -10.19
N ARG A 43 6.60 -2.48 -8.93
CA ARG A 43 7.83 -2.94 -8.26
C ARG A 43 8.44 -4.16 -8.92
N LEU A 44 7.63 -5.11 -9.39
CA LEU A 44 8.10 -6.30 -10.08
C LEU A 44 8.75 -5.93 -11.41
N LEU A 45 8.11 -5.10 -12.22
CA LEU A 45 8.65 -4.62 -13.49
C LEU A 45 9.97 -3.86 -13.27
N TYR A 46 10.01 -2.98 -12.25
CA TYR A 46 11.22 -2.25 -11.91
C TYR A 46 12.34 -3.18 -11.43
N SER A 47 12.02 -4.17 -10.60
CA SER A 47 12.96 -5.18 -10.12
C SER A 47 13.60 -5.97 -11.25
N ILE A 48 12.83 -6.34 -12.28
CA ILE A 48 13.34 -7.00 -13.49
C ILE A 48 14.27 -6.05 -14.26
N TYR A 49 13.84 -4.80 -14.47
CA TYR A 49 14.63 -3.80 -15.19
C TYR A 49 15.96 -3.48 -14.51
N SER A 50 15.95 -3.27 -13.19
CA SER A 50 17.14 -2.95 -12.41
C SER A 50 17.97 -4.17 -12.00
N ARG A 51 17.53 -5.40 -12.34
CA ARG A 51 18.10 -6.68 -11.91
C ARG A 51 18.32 -6.79 -10.40
N GLN A 52 17.46 -6.15 -9.61
CA GLN A 52 17.55 -6.12 -8.16
C GLN A 52 16.23 -6.59 -7.54
N ILE A 53 16.19 -7.88 -7.19
CA ILE A 53 15.01 -8.53 -6.61
C ILE A 53 14.56 -7.90 -5.29
N ASN A 54 15.50 -7.25 -4.58
CA ASN A 54 15.27 -6.60 -3.29
C ASN A 54 14.13 -5.57 -3.35
N PHE A 55 13.95 -4.84 -4.46
CA PHE A 55 12.86 -3.86 -4.59
C PHE A 55 11.48 -4.50 -4.51
N PHE A 56 11.31 -5.68 -5.12
CA PHE A 56 10.08 -6.44 -5.06
C PHE A 56 9.89 -7.06 -3.68
N ILE A 57 10.94 -7.64 -3.09
CA ILE A 57 10.90 -8.24 -1.75
C ILE A 57 10.49 -7.23 -0.69
N PHE A 58 11.08 -6.02 -0.69
CA PHE A 58 10.70 -4.97 0.26
C PHE A 58 9.23 -4.53 0.08
N GLY A 59 8.71 -4.59 -1.15
CA GLY A 59 7.29 -4.32 -1.42
C GLY A 59 6.39 -5.40 -0.85
N LEU A 60 6.79 -6.66 -1.02
CA LEU A 60 6.08 -7.82 -0.50
C LEU A 60 6.05 -7.82 1.04
N ILE A 61 7.18 -7.48 1.68
CA ILE A 61 7.27 -7.37 3.15
C ILE A 61 6.39 -6.21 3.65
N GLY A 62 6.43 -5.06 2.99
CA GLY A 62 5.56 -3.93 3.32
C GLY A 62 4.07 -4.26 3.17
N PHE A 63 3.71 -4.95 2.09
CA PHE A 63 2.36 -5.48 1.88
C PHE A 63 1.96 -6.45 2.99
N ALA A 64 2.81 -7.43 3.32
CA ALA A 64 2.52 -8.42 4.36
C ALA A 64 2.35 -7.79 5.75
N ALA A 65 3.19 -6.81 6.10
CA ALA A 65 3.07 -6.07 7.36
C ALA A 65 1.75 -5.29 7.44
N MET A 66 1.39 -4.56 6.38
CA MET A 66 0.12 -3.84 6.32
C MET A 66 -1.08 -4.77 6.18
N PHE A 67 -0.93 -5.96 5.58
CA PHE A 67 -1.98 -6.98 5.56
C PHE A 67 -2.29 -7.50 6.95
N LEU A 68 -1.27 -7.77 7.77
CA LEU A 68 -1.46 -8.14 9.16
C LEU A 68 -2.15 -7.02 9.95
N LEU A 69 -1.68 -5.78 9.81
CA LEU A 69 -2.27 -4.61 10.47
C LEU A 69 -3.73 -4.41 10.04
N ALA A 70 -4.00 -4.43 8.73
CA ALA A 70 -5.34 -4.28 8.16
C ALA A 70 -6.31 -5.34 8.69
N ASN A 71 -5.87 -6.60 8.82
CA ASN A 71 -6.70 -7.65 9.41
C ASN A 71 -6.97 -7.39 10.89
N ILE A 72 -5.97 -6.98 11.67
CA ILE A 72 -6.16 -6.64 13.09
C ILE A 72 -7.21 -5.53 13.22
N LEU A 73 -7.11 -4.45 12.44
CA LEU A 73 -8.06 -3.33 12.46
C LEU A 73 -9.46 -3.73 11.98
N TYR A 74 -9.53 -4.61 10.97
CA TYR A 74 -10.79 -5.14 10.46
C TYR A 74 -11.51 -6.01 11.52
N TYR A 75 -10.78 -6.92 12.18
CA TYR A 75 -11.35 -7.74 13.26
C TYR A 75 -11.67 -6.91 14.51
N ALA A 76 -10.92 -5.84 14.78
CA ALA A 76 -11.24 -4.85 15.81
C ALA A 76 -12.46 -3.97 15.48
N LYS A 77 -13.05 -4.14 14.28
CA LYS A 77 -14.17 -3.34 13.75
C LYS A 77 -13.88 -1.84 13.67
N GLN A 78 -12.61 -1.45 13.68
CA GLN A 78 -12.24 -0.04 13.55
C GLN A 78 -12.38 0.43 12.12
N TRP A 79 -11.95 -0.38 11.14
CA TRP A 79 -11.87 0.01 9.74
C TRP A 79 -12.72 -0.91 8.85
N GLY A 80 -13.28 -0.34 7.78
CA GLY A 80 -14.04 -1.10 6.78
C GLY A 80 -13.13 -1.97 5.90
N GLY A 81 -13.75 -2.93 5.20
CA GLY A 81 -13.02 -3.80 4.27
C GLY A 81 -12.36 -3.04 3.10
N GLY A 82 -12.94 -1.91 2.68
CA GLY A 82 -12.35 -1.04 1.66
C GLY A 82 -11.06 -0.38 2.14
N ASP A 83 -11.11 0.26 3.31
CA ASP A 83 -9.97 0.96 3.93
C ASP A 83 -8.81 0.01 4.24
N ALA A 84 -9.15 -1.17 4.76
CA ALA A 84 -8.19 -2.25 5.03
C ALA A 84 -7.41 -2.63 3.76
N LYS A 85 -8.09 -2.78 2.60
CA LYS A 85 -7.43 -3.15 1.34
C LYS A 85 -6.56 -2.02 0.78
N ILE A 86 -6.97 -0.75 0.93
CA ILE A 86 -6.14 0.38 0.54
C ILE A 86 -4.86 0.42 1.38
N LEU A 87 -4.95 0.16 2.69
CA LEU A 87 -3.79 0.09 3.58
C LEU A 87 -2.80 -0.98 3.14
N MET A 88 -3.27 -2.16 2.71
CA MET A 88 -2.41 -3.19 2.12
C MET A 88 -1.64 -2.67 0.89
N GLY A 89 -2.34 -1.96 0.00
CA GLY A 89 -1.72 -1.36 -1.19
C GLY A 89 -0.71 -0.27 -0.84
N MET A 90 -0.97 0.54 0.19
CA MET A 90 -0.02 1.53 0.71
C MET A 90 1.25 0.85 1.25
N GLY A 91 1.10 -0.31 1.91
CA GLY A 91 2.22 -1.15 2.32
C GLY A 91 3.12 -1.58 1.16
N ALA A 92 2.51 -1.96 0.03
CA ALA A 92 3.25 -2.27 -1.20
C ALA A 92 3.91 -1.03 -1.82
N VAL A 93 3.28 0.16 -1.74
CA VAL A 93 3.83 1.42 -2.24
C VAL A 93 5.06 1.86 -1.45
N PHE A 94 4.98 1.91 -0.12
CA PHE A 94 6.11 2.32 0.71
C PHE A 94 7.18 1.23 0.80
N GLY A 95 6.77 -0.02 0.98
CA GLY A 95 7.67 -1.13 1.23
C GLY A 95 8.42 -0.99 2.55
N LEU A 96 8.88 -2.11 3.07
CA LEU A 96 9.68 -2.15 4.29
C LEU A 96 11.08 -2.65 3.97
N ASN A 97 12.06 -1.81 4.31
CA ASN A 97 13.45 -2.24 4.34
C ASN A 97 13.82 -2.50 5.81
N ILE A 98 13.86 -3.79 6.17
CA ILE A 98 14.11 -4.23 7.55
C ILE A 98 15.46 -3.69 8.09
N PHE A 99 16.42 -3.44 7.20
CA PHE A 99 17.75 -2.97 7.56
C PHE A 99 17.86 -1.44 7.70
N ASN A 100 16.84 -0.69 7.27
CA ASN A 100 16.86 0.77 7.37
C ASN A 100 15.78 1.28 8.34
N PRO A 101 16.16 1.76 9.53
CA PRO A 101 15.22 2.24 10.55
C PRO A 101 14.33 3.39 10.10
N SER A 102 14.79 4.20 9.14
CA SER A 102 14.00 5.32 8.62
C SER A 102 12.74 4.86 7.88
N SER A 103 12.69 3.60 7.42
CA SER A 103 11.50 3.05 6.77
C SER A 103 10.37 2.74 7.76
N TYR A 104 10.66 2.60 9.06
CA TYR A 104 9.64 2.37 10.09
C TYR A 104 8.88 3.64 10.48
N PHE A 105 9.44 4.83 10.21
CA PHE A 105 8.80 6.11 10.55
C PHE A 105 7.44 6.27 9.86
N VAL A 106 7.35 5.85 8.59
CA VAL A 106 6.09 5.90 7.82
C VAL A 106 5.05 4.95 8.40
N PHE A 107 5.48 3.81 8.93
CA PHE A 107 4.60 2.86 9.61
C PHE A 107 4.14 3.40 10.97
N GLY A 108 5.02 4.09 11.70
CA GLY A 108 4.71 4.73 12.98
C GLY A 108 3.62 5.79 12.88
N ILE A 109 3.52 6.52 11.75
CA ILE A 109 2.44 7.50 11.52
C ILE A 109 1.05 6.85 11.48
N PHE A 110 0.94 5.59 11.07
CA PHE A 110 -0.36 4.88 11.11
C PHE A 110 -0.76 4.42 12.51
N PHE A 111 0.16 4.44 13.48
CA PHE A 111 -0.09 4.05 14.88
C PHE A 111 -0.13 5.24 15.85
N ALA A 112 0.20 6.46 15.39
CA ALA A 112 0.20 7.70 16.18
C ALA A 112 -1.08 8.50 15.95
#